data_AF-A0A9P5XAS5-F1
#
_entry.id   AF-A0A9P5XAS5-F1
#
_cell.length_a   1.000
_cell.length_b   1.000
_cell.length_c   1.000
_cell.angle_alpha   90.00
_cell.angle_beta   90.00
_cell.angle_gamma   90.00
#
_symmetry.space_group_name_H-M   'P 1'
#
loop_
_entity.id
_entity.type
_entity.pdbx_description
1 polymer ?
#
loop_
_entity_poly.entity_id
_entity_poly.type
_entity_poly.pdbx_seq_one_letter_code
_entity_poly.pdbx_strand_id
1 'polypeptide(L)'
;WSFQKLTWNNYYTWSKHMKTALEAHQLWWGYVERERPPPKKPPVEPPRPGRWDRYRDWVRNDRAAMGLMKCALDPSQWPYVQPATTSKEMWD
;
A
#
# COMPACT_ATOMS: atom_id res chain seq x y z
N TRP A 1 -17.89 0.70 9.95
CA TRP A 1 -16.70 1.41 10.44
C TRP A 1 -16.45 2.60 9.52
N SER A 2 -16.43 3.83 10.05
CA SER A 2 -16.18 5.05 9.25
C SER A 2 -14.79 5.56 9.59
N PHE A 3 -13.87 5.53 8.63
CA PHE A 3 -12.57 6.16 8.77
C PHE A 3 -12.73 7.67 8.60
N GLN A 4 -12.18 8.45 9.52
CA GLN A 4 -12.10 9.89 9.29
C GLN A 4 -11.14 10.13 8.11
N LYS A 5 -11.58 10.91 7.12
CA LYS A 5 -10.74 11.20 5.96
C LYS A 5 -9.54 12.06 6.32
N LEU A 6 -8.44 11.90 5.60
CA LEU A 6 -7.27 12.76 5.77
C LEU A 6 -7.63 14.21 5.39
N THR A 7 -7.28 15.11 6.29
CA THR A 7 -7.33 16.56 6.14
C THR A 7 -6.00 17.14 6.62
N TRP A 8 -5.77 18.42 6.34
CA TRP A 8 -4.53 19.11 6.73
C TRP A 8 -4.27 19.13 8.26
N ASN A 9 -5.31 18.98 9.08
CA ASN A 9 -5.23 19.09 10.55
C ASN A 9 -5.22 17.76 11.32
N ASN A 10 -5.49 16.64 10.66
CA ASN A 10 -5.67 15.37 11.37
C ASN A 10 -4.66 14.30 10.99
N TYR A 11 -3.57 14.66 10.28
CA TYR A 11 -2.57 13.70 9.81
C TYR A 11 -2.02 12.80 10.91
N TYR A 12 -1.71 13.34 12.10
CA TYR A 12 -1.19 12.53 13.20
C TYR A 12 -2.16 11.43 13.66
N THR A 13 -3.43 11.77 13.84
CA THR A 13 -4.46 10.82 14.24
C THR A 13 -4.82 9.86 13.10
N TRP A 14 -4.95 10.40 11.89
CA TRP A 14 -5.22 9.63 10.68
C TRP A 14 -4.15 8.57 10.42
N SER A 15 -2.87 8.94 10.50
CA SER A 15 -1.75 8.03 10.23
C SER A 15 -1.71 6.89 11.22
N LYS A 16 -1.96 7.14 12.52
CA LYS A 16 -2.09 6.07 13.51
C LYS A 16 -3.23 5.12 13.19
N HIS A 17 -4.42 5.64 12.89
CA HIS A 17 -5.55 4.79 12.53
C HIS A 17 -5.28 3.98 11.27
N MET A 18 -4.75 4.62 10.22
CA MET A 18 -4.44 3.96 8.95
C MET A 18 -3.38 2.87 9.15
N LYS A 19 -2.32 3.15 9.94
CA LYS A 19 -1.33 2.15 10.31
C LYS A 19 -1.99 0.95 11.01
N THR A 20 -2.82 1.18 12.02
CA THR A 20 -3.53 0.09 12.71
C THR A 20 -4.43 -0.71 11.76
N ALA A 21 -5.13 -0.06 10.82
CA ALA A 21 -5.95 -0.76 9.83
C ALA A 21 -5.10 -1.61 8.88
N LEU A 22 -3.99 -1.07 8.38
CA LEU A 22 -3.05 -1.80 7.54
C LEU A 22 -2.40 -2.97 8.28
N GLU A 23 -2.06 -2.81 9.57
CA GLU A 23 -1.56 -3.89 10.42
C GLU A 23 -2.61 -4.99 10.63
N ALA A 24 -3.87 -4.62 10.88
CA ALA A 24 -4.97 -5.58 11.03
C ALA A 24 -5.21 -6.41 9.75
N HIS A 25 -4.92 -5.84 8.58
CA HIS A 25 -4.99 -6.53 7.29
C HIS A 25 -3.67 -7.21 6.87
N GLN A 26 -2.61 -7.18 7.71
CA GLN A 26 -1.27 -7.69 7.38
C GLN A 26 -0.64 -7.02 6.15
N LEU A 27 -0.99 -5.75 5.90
CA LEU A 27 -0.53 -4.94 4.79
C LEU A 27 0.55 -3.92 5.18
N TRP A 28 0.72 -3.67 6.47
CA TRP A 28 1.74 -2.74 6.96
C TRP A 28 3.15 -3.27 6.70
N TRP A 29 3.48 -4.41 7.33
CA TRP A 29 4.81 -5.02 7.26
C TRP A 29 5.06 -5.65 5.90
N GLY A 30 6.15 -5.25 5.24
CA GLY A 30 6.61 -5.83 3.97
C GLY A 30 6.03 -5.19 2.70
N TYR A 31 5.02 -4.32 2.81
CA TYR A 31 4.44 -3.58 1.67
C TYR A 31 4.57 -2.06 1.86
N VAL A 32 3.98 -1.52 2.93
CA VAL A 32 4.05 -0.09 3.27
C VAL A 32 5.37 0.21 3.98
N GLU A 33 5.60 -0.42 5.13
CA GLU A 33 6.88 -0.40 5.82
C GLU A 33 7.70 -1.60 5.33
N ARG A 34 8.47 -1.39 4.26
CA ARG A 34 9.34 -2.40 3.67
C ARG A 34 10.81 -2.03 3.84
N GLU A 35 11.58 -2.96 4.39
CA GLU A 35 13.05 -2.90 4.42
C GLU A 35 13.67 -3.37 3.10
N ARG A 36 12.93 -4.17 2.33
CA ARG A 36 13.40 -4.78 1.07
C ARG A 36 12.65 -4.22 -0.14
N PRO A 37 13.32 -4.11 -1.30
CA PRO A 37 12.66 -3.67 -2.52
C PRO A 37 11.59 -4.67 -2.99
N PRO A 38 10.60 -4.21 -3.78
CA PRO A 38 9.60 -5.07 -4.39
C PRO A 38 10.22 -6.24 -5.18
N PRO A 39 9.57 -7.41 -5.22
CA PRO A 39 9.98 -8.49 -6.11
C PRO A 39 9.90 -8.02 -7.56
N LYS A 40 10.96 -8.28 -8.33
CA LYS A 40 10.99 -8.00 -9.77
C LYS A 40 10.00 -8.91 -10.49
N LYS A 41 9.32 -8.37 -11.50
CA LYS A 41 8.46 -9.15 -12.41
C LYS A 41 9.30 -10.29 -13.03
N PRO A 42 8.90 -11.55 -12.89
CA PRO A 42 9.65 -12.67 -13.46
C PRO A 42 9.65 -12.63 -15.00
N PRO A 43 10.70 -13.16 -15.66
CA PRO A 43 10.68 -13.37 -17.12
C PRO A 43 9.61 -14.40 -17.52
N VAL A 44 9.18 -14.34 -18.77
CA VAL A 44 8.04 -15.11 -19.29
C VAL A 44 8.33 -16.62 -19.25
N GLU A 45 9.57 -17.09 -19.50
CA GLU A 45 9.92 -18.52 -19.49
C GLU A 45 11.38 -18.85 -19.07
N PRO A 46 11.61 -20.03 -18.45
CA PRO A 46 10.83 -20.55 -17.34
C PRO A 46 11.35 -19.89 -16.06
N PRO A 47 10.52 -19.10 -15.35
CA PRO A 47 10.90 -18.62 -14.04
C PRO A 47 10.97 -19.81 -13.08
N ARG A 48 11.94 -19.76 -12.15
CA ARG A 48 12.00 -20.69 -11.02
C ARG A 48 10.60 -20.87 -10.39
N PRO A 49 10.22 -22.10 -10.01
CA PRO A 49 8.93 -22.37 -9.37
C PRO A 49 8.63 -21.37 -8.25
N GLY A 50 7.39 -20.87 -8.20
CA GLY A 50 6.93 -19.94 -7.17
C GLY A 50 7.35 -18.47 -7.32
N ARG A 51 8.17 -18.09 -8.33
CA ARG A 51 8.49 -16.65 -8.55
C ARG A 51 7.29 -15.84 -9.01
N TRP A 52 6.47 -16.39 -9.90
CA TRP A 52 5.25 -15.72 -10.34
C TRP A 52 4.23 -15.58 -9.22
N ASP A 53 4.07 -16.62 -8.39
CA ASP A 53 3.13 -16.59 -7.27
C ASP A 53 3.52 -15.51 -6.27
N ARG A 54 4.79 -15.47 -5.86
CA ARG A 54 5.32 -14.40 -4.98
C ARG A 54 5.14 -13.01 -5.56
N TYR A 55 5.40 -12.83 -6.86
CA TYR A 55 5.20 -11.53 -7.52
C TYR A 55 3.72 -11.13 -7.54
N ARG A 56 2.82 -12.06 -7.88
CA ARG A 56 1.38 -11.82 -7.93
C ARG A 56 0.80 -11.53 -6.54
N ASP A 57 1.20 -12.28 -5.53
CA ASP A 57 0.80 -12.05 -4.14
C ASP A 57 1.27 -10.68 -3.67
N TRP A 58 2.52 -10.31 -3.99
CA TRP A 58 3.04 -9.00 -3.67
C TRP A 58 2.24 -7.88 -4.34
N VAL A 59 2.00 -7.98 -5.65
CA VAL A 59 1.20 -6.99 -6.40
C VAL A 59 -0.22 -6.88 -5.84
N ARG A 60 -0.84 -8.01 -5.47
CA ARG A 60 -2.19 -8.02 -4.88
C ARG A 60 -2.22 -7.23 -3.58
N ASN A 61 -1.29 -7.51 -2.67
CA ASN A 61 -1.28 -6.92 -1.34
C ASN A 61 -0.84 -5.45 -1.37
N ASP A 62 0.15 -5.09 -2.19
CA ASP A 62 0.56 -3.70 -2.39
C ASP A 62 -0.60 -2.84 -2.94
N ARG A 63 -1.34 -3.36 -3.93
CA ARG A 63 -2.56 -2.68 -4.43
C ARG A 63 -3.68 -2.60 -3.41
N ALA A 64 -3.86 -3.62 -2.57
CA ALA A 64 -4.84 -3.58 -1.49
C ALA A 64 -4.51 -2.47 -0.49
N ALA A 65 -3.23 -2.33 -0.12
CA ALA A 65 -2.78 -1.26 0.76
C ALA A 65 -3.01 0.13 0.16
N MET A 66 -2.64 0.33 -1.12
CA MET A 66 -2.93 1.57 -1.86
C MET A 66 -4.43 1.89 -1.91
N GLY A 67 -5.27 0.87 -2.14
CA GLY A 67 -6.72 1.02 -2.17
C GLY A 67 -7.28 1.50 -0.83
N LEU A 68 -6.86 0.87 0.28
CA LEU A 68 -7.27 1.27 1.63
C LEU A 68 -6.86 2.71 1.96
N MET A 69 -5.61 3.07 1.66
CA MET A 69 -5.13 4.43 1.85
C MET A 69 -5.97 5.42 1.03
N LYS A 70 -6.18 5.16 -0.27
CA LYS A 70 -6.94 6.03 -1.16
C LYS A 70 -8.38 6.24 -0.68
N CYS A 71 -9.04 5.20 -0.17
CA CYS A 71 -10.40 5.27 0.37
C CYS A 71 -10.49 6.15 1.63
N ALA A 72 -9.40 6.28 2.38
CA ALA A 72 -9.34 7.12 3.58
C ALA A 72 -8.83 8.55 3.31
N LEU A 73 -8.61 8.91 2.04
CA LEU A 73 -8.28 10.28 1.65
C LEU A 73 -9.53 11.05 1.27
N ASP A 74 -9.51 12.35 1.53
CA ASP A 74 -10.43 13.26 0.86
C ASP A 74 -10.10 13.31 -0.64
N PRO A 75 -11.10 13.36 -1.55
CA PRO A 75 -10.85 13.44 -2.99
C PRO A 75 -9.95 14.61 -3.40
N SER A 76 -9.96 15.71 -2.65
CA SER A 76 -9.04 16.85 -2.88
C SER A 76 -7.56 16.46 -2.76
N GLN A 77 -7.24 15.39 -2.04
CA GLN A 77 -5.88 14.92 -1.79
C GLN A 77 -5.40 13.88 -2.82
N TRP A 78 -6.30 13.36 -3.67
CA TRP A 78 -5.96 12.33 -4.66
C TRP A 78 -4.83 12.72 -5.63
N PRO A 79 -4.71 13.97 -6.11
CA PRO A 79 -3.62 14.36 -7.00
C PRO A 79 -2.22 14.15 -6.40
N TYR A 80 -2.08 14.19 -5.07
CA TYR A 80 -0.77 14.01 -4.41
C TYR A 80 -0.32 12.55 -4.37
N VAL A 81 -1.26 11.61 -4.34
CA VAL A 81 -0.96 10.17 -4.23
C VAL A 81 -1.09 9.42 -5.55
N GLN A 82 -1.73 10.01 -6.56
CA GLN A 82 -1.88 9.41 -7.89
C GLN A 82 -0.55 9.00 -8.55
N PRO A 83 0.56 9.76 -8.41
CA PRO A 83 1.84 9.37 -9.00
C PRO A 83 2.49 8.15 -8.35
N ALA A 84 2.09 7.79 -7.11
CA ALA A 84 2.69 6.69 -6.39
C ALA A 84 2.42 5.36 -7.10
N THR A 85 3.48 4.56 -7.26
CA THR A 85 3.42 3.26 -7.94
C THR A 85 3.42 2.09 -6.96
N THR A 86 3.72 2.35 -5.69
CA THR A 86 3.70 1.35 -4.62
C THR A 86 3.04 1.91 -3.37
N SER A 87 2.58 1.03 -2.46
CA SER A 87 1.97 1.46 -1.20
C SER A 87 2.94 2.22 -0.30
N LYS A 88 4.24 1.93 -0.38
CA LYS A 88 5.27 2.71 0.32
C LYS A 88 5.36 4.14 -0.20
N GLU A 89 5.45 4.32 -1.51
CA GLU A 89 5.49 5.66 -2.13
C GLU A 89 4.22 6.46 -1.88
N MET A 90 3.08 5.78 -1.69
CA MET A 90 1.82 6.43 -1.36
C MET A 90 1.74 6.87 0.12
N TRP A 91 2.51 6.21 0.99
CA TRP A 91 2.57 6.49 2.42
C TRP A 91 3.58 7.59 2.75
N ASP A 92 4.75 7.55 2.09
CA ASP A 92 5.83 8.54 2.19
C ASP A 92 5.39 9.90 1.61
#